data_AF-A0A7W7YQX2-F1
#
_entry.id   AF-A0A7W7YQX2-F1
#
_cell.length_a   1.000
_cell.length_b   1.000
_cell.length_c   1.000
_cell.angle_alpha   90.00
_cell.angle_beta   90.00
_cell.angle_gamma   90.00
#
_symmetry.space_group_name_H-M   'P 1'
#
loop_
_entity.id
_entity.type
_entity.pdbx_description
1 polymer ?
#
loop_
_entity_poly.entity_id
_entity_poly.type
_entity_poly.pdbx_seq_one_letter_code
_entity_poly.pdbx_strand_id
1 'polypeptide(L)'
;MFEKIRKLMKSESAEDIRAAISELDPAPLLADLERARAQRTEALLGGTDEKVAIAEKELAAARIAVERADVARNELERKLSAAEAAEFDREFLAKRASADASAEAVLETVRKRVVPAAKVIAEALNQMEESDRLLSEVQVALHANLTLDNAAGRSAPLVPAARRIASADLLPSWAAAMFERHSRLV
;
A
#
# COMPACT_ATOMS: atom_id res chain seq x y z
N MET A 1 -39.48 -3.56 -24.37
CA MET A 1 -38.03 -3.68 -24.64
C MET A 1 -37.37 -2.30 -24.80
N PHE A 2 -37.66 -1.54 -25.86
CA PHE A 2 -36.99 -0.24 -26.12
C PHE A 2 -37.18 0.86 -25.06
N GLU A 3 -38.34 0.95 -24.40
CA GLU A 3 -38.56 1.86 -23.26
C GLU A 3 -37.61 1.58 -22.08
N LYS A 4 -37.36 0.30 -21.79
CA LYS A 4 -36.48 -0.15 -20.72
C LYS A 4 -35.02 0.13 -21.06
N ILE A 5 -34.62 -0.14 -22.31
CA ILE A 5 -33.30 0.25 -22.86
C ILE A 5 -33.11 1.77 -22.79
N ARG A 6 -34.12 2.57 -23.14
CA ARG A 6 -34.06 4.04 -23.08
C ARG A 6 -33.92 4.56 -21.65
N LYS A 7 -34.52 3.88 -20.68
CA LYS A 7 -34.36 4.19 -19.25
C LYS A 7 -32.96 3.79 -18.77
N LEU A 8 -32.46 2.62 -19.17
CA LEU A 8 -31.13 2.11 -18.80
C LEU A 8 -29.99 2.90 -19.46
N MET A 9 -30.22 3.49 -20.63
CA MET A 9 -29.33 4.46 -21.25
C MET A 9 -29.06 5.71 -20.40
N LYS A 10 -29.89 5.98 -19.37
CA LYS A 10 -29.67 7.08 -18.42
C LYS A 10 -28.93 6.65 -17.15
N SER A 11 -28.68 5.36 -16.95
CA SER A 11 -27.87 4.91 -15.81
C SER A 11 -26.38 5.12 -16.09
N GLU A 12 -25.64 5.41 -15.02
CA GLU A 12 -24.17 5.58 -15.03
C GLU A 12 -23.44 4.41 -14.35
N SER A 13 -24.19 3.44 -13.80
CA SER A 13 -23.61 2.25 -13.16
C SER A 13 -23.23 1.20 -14.19
N ALA A 14 -22.01 0.66 -14.09
CA ALA A 14 -21.57 -0.42 -14.98
C ALA A 14 -22.46 -1.67 -14.83
N GLU A 15 -22.95 -1.96 -13.63
CA GLU A 15 -23.83 -3.10 -13.35
C GLU A 15 -25.18 -2.98 -14.06
N ASP A 16 -25.81 -1.81 -13.98
CA ASP A 16 -27.09 -1.54 -14.65
C ASP A 16 -26.95 -1.63 -16.17
N ILE A 17 -25.82 -1.15 -16.72
CA ILE A 17 -25.55 -1.20 -18.15
C ILE A 17 -25.31 -2.64 -18.61
N ARG A 18 -24.59 -3.48 -17.84
CA ARG A 18 -24.43 -4.91 -18.15
C ARG A 18 -25.78 -5.63 -18.16
N ALA A 19 -26.63 -5.35 -17.17
CA ALA A 19 -27.99 -5.91 -17.12
C ALA A 19 -28.78 -5.49 -18.38
N ALA A 20 -28.68 -4.22 -18.79
CA ALA A 20 -29.33 -3.71 -20.00
C ALA A 20 -28.89 -4.42 -21.28
N ILE A 21 -27.58 -4.65 -21.44
CA ILE A 21 -27.02 -5.37 -22.59
C ILE A 21 -27.51 -6.82 -22.61
N SER A 22 -27.56 -7.48 -21.45
CA SER A 22 -28.03 -8.86 -21.35
C SER A 22 -29.51 -9.04 -21.73
N GLU A 23 -30.33 -7.99 -21.54
CA GLU A 23 -31.73 -7.98 -21.94
C GLU A 23 -31.92 -7.69 -23.44
N LEU A 24 -30.90 -7.16 -24.11
CA LEU A 24 -30.84 -6.92 -25.56
C LEU A 24 -30.39 -8.20 -26.28
N ASP A 25 -31.24 -9.22 -26.27
CA ASP A 25 -31.02 -10.44 -27.06
C ASP A 25 -31.40 -10.20 -28.54
N PRO A 26 -30.45 -10.29 -29.51
CA PRO A 26 -30.76 -10.13 -30.93
C PRO A 26 -31.47 -11.36 -31.52
N ALA A 27 -31.43 -12.54 -30.88
CA ALA A 27 -31.94 -13.77 -31.47
C ALA A 27 -33.46 -13.74 -31.78
N PRO A 28 -34.34 -13.22 -30.90
CA PRO A 28 -35.76 -13.07 -31.22
C PRO A 28 -36.01 -12.11 -32.39
N LEU A 29 -35.25 -11.00 -32.48
CA LEU A 29 -35.40 -10.01 -33.54
C LEU A 29 -34.95 -10.55 -34.91
N LEU A 30 -33.88 -11.35 -34.93
CA LEU A 30 -33.43 -12.05 -36.13
C LEU A 30 -34.43 -13.12 -36.57
N ALA A 31 -35.04 -13.85 -35.62
CA ALA A 31 -36.10 -14.82 -35.93
C ALA A 31 -37.35 -14.14 -36.51
N ASP A 32 -37.75 -12.98 -35.99
CA ASP A 32 -38.86 -12.19 -36.53
C ASP A 32 -38.54 -11.64 -37.92
N LEU A 33 -37.29 -11.23 -38.18
CA LEU A 33 -36.83 -10.81 -39.51
C LEU A 33 -36.91 -11.96 -40.52
N GLU A 34 -36.48 -13.16 -40.16
CA GLU A 34 -36.59 -14.35 -41.03
C GLU A 34 -38.05 -14.72 -41.28
N ARG A 35 -38.91 -14.62 -40.27
CA ARG A 35 -40.36 -14.85 -40.43
C ARG A 35 -40.97 -13.85 -41.43
N ALA A 36 -40.62 -12.57 -41.32
CA ALA A 36 -41.07 -11.54 -42.24
C ALA A 36 -40.55 -11.76 -43.68
N ARG A 37 -39.31 -12.26 -43.84
CA ARG A 37 -38.75 -12.66 -45.15
C ARG A 37 -39.53 -13.82 -45.77
N ALA A 38 -39.88 -14.82 -44.97
CA ALA A 38 -40.67 -15.95 -45.42
C ALA A 38 -42.08 -15.52 -45.86
N GLN A 39 -42.75 -14.69 -45.05
CA GLN A 39 -44.09 -14.14 -45.37
C GLN A 39 -44.08 -13.32 -46.66
N ARG A 40 -43.05 -12.49 -46.88
CA ARG A 40 -42.87 -11.77 -48.14
C ARG A 40 -42.71 -12.72 -49.32
N THR A 41 -41.92 -13.77 -49.17
CA THR A 41 -41.69 -14.74 -50.23
C THR A 41 -42.98 -15.47 -50.60
N GLU A 42 -43.78 -15.87 -49.61
CA GLU A 42 -45.09 -16.49 -49.83
C GLU A 42 -46.08 -15.54 -50.51
N ALA A 43 -46.14 -14.28 -50.06
CA ALA A 43 -47.01 -13.26 -50.66
C ALA A 43 -46.62 -12.93 -52.11
N LEU A 44 -45.34 -12.96 -52.47
CA LEU A 44 -44.87 -12.73 -53.84
C LEU A 44 -45.17 -13.90 -54.78
N LEU A 45 -45.22 -15.14 -54.28
CA LEU A 45 -45.43 -16.34 -55.09
C LEU A 45 -46.91 -16.63 -55.37
N GLY A 46 -47.83 -16.21 -54.50
CA GLY A 46 -49.27 -16.51 -54.67
C GLY A 46 -50.22 -15.56 -53.96
N GLY A 47 -49.74 -14.42 -53.46
CA GLY A 47 -50.57 -13.43 -52.77
C GLY A 47 -51.19 -12.39 -53.71
N THR A 48 -52.08 -11.58 -53.15
CA THR A 48 -52.58 -10.36 -53.79
C THR A 48 -51.60 -9.22 -53.57
N ASP A 49 -51.68 -8.17 -54.39
CA ASP A 49 -50.86 -6.95 -54.23
C ASP A 49 -50.97 -6.35 -52.80
N GLU A 50 -52.14 -6.44 -52.18
CA GLU A 50 -52.36 -6.03 -50.79
C GLU A 50 -51.54 -6.87 -49.79
N LYS A 51 -51.48 -8.19 -49.98
CA LYS A 51 -50.67 -9.07 -49.12
C LYS A 51 -49.18 -8.79 -49.27
N VAL A 52 -48.72 -8.51 -50.50
CA VAL A 52 -47.34 -8.11 -50.75
C VAL A 52 -47.02 -6.80 -50.03
N ALA A 53 -47.91 -5.80 -50.10
CA ALA A 53 -47.72 -4.51 -49.44
C ALA A 53 -47.66 -4.63 -47.90
N ILE A 54 -48.46 -5.52 -47.29
CA ILE A 54 -48.41 -5.79 -45.85
C ILE A 54 -47.08 -6.46 -45.48
N ALA A 55 -46.67 -7.50 -46.21
CA ALA A 55 -45.43 -8.22 -45.92
C ALA A 55 -44.17 -7.35 -46.09
N GLU A 56 -44.16 -6.43 -47.06
CA GLU A 56 -43.08 -5.44 -47.20
C GLU A 56 -43.01 -4.48 -46.01
N LYS A 57 -44.17 -4.04 -45.48
CA LYS A 57 -44.21 -3.20 -44.26
C LYS A 57 -43.70 -3.94 -43.04
N GLU A 58 -44.09 -5.20 -42.87
CA GLU A 58 -43.63 -6.04 -41.76
C GLU A 58 -42.12 -6.31 -41.85
N LEU A 59 -41.60 -6.59 -43.05
CA LEU A 59 -40.17 -6.74 -43.28
C LEU A 59 -39.40 -5.45 -42.98
N ALA A 60 -39.90 -4.30 -43.42
CA ALA A 60 -39.29 -3.02 -43.12
C ALA A 60 -39.27 -2.73 -41.61
N ALA A 61 -40.37 -3.03 -40.90
CA ALA A 61 -40.45 -2.88 -39.44
C ALA A 61 -39.45 -3.79 -38.72
N ALA A 62 -39.33 -5.06 -39.13
CA ALA A 62 -38.38 -6.01 -38.55
C ALA A 62 -36.92 -5.58 -38.78
N ARG A 63 -36.58 -5.08 -39.98
CA ARG A 63 -35.24 -4.52 -40.26
C ARG A 63 -34.90 -3.34 -39.36
N ILE A 64 -35.81 -2.38 -39.23
CA ILE A 64 -35.63 -1.21 -38.36
C ILE A 64 -35.47 -1.64 -36.89
N ALA A 65 -36.19 -2.68 -36.45
CA ALA A 65 -36.07 -3.18 -35.08
C ALA A 65 -34.68 -3.78 -34.80
N VAL A 66 -34.13 -4.57 -35.73
CA VAL A 66 -32.76 -5.11 -35.65
C VAL A 66 -31.73 -3.98 -35.63
N GLU A 67 -31.80 -3.04 -36.57
CA GLU A 67 -30.88 -1.90 -36.63
C GLU A 67 -30.90 -1.07 -35.34
N ARG A 68 -32.09 -0.83 -34.77
CA ARG A 68 -32.22 -0.11 -33.50
C ARG A 68 -31.62 -0.89 -32.33
N ALA A 69 -31.74 -2.21 -32.32
CA ALA A 69 -31.15 -3.05 -31.28
C ALA A 69 -29.62 -3.03 -31.37
N ASP A 70 -29.06 -3.13 -32.58
CA ASP A 70 -27.61 -3.06 -32.79
C ASP A 70 -27.03 -1.70 -32.38
N VAL A 71 -27.68 -0.61 -32.79
CA VAL A 71 -27.27 0.75 -32.38
C VAL A 71 -27.36 0.91 -30.86
N ALA A 72 -28.44 0.44 -30.24
CA ALA A 72 -28.60 0.51 -28.80
C ALA A 72 -27.53 -0.29 -28.06
N ARG A 73 -27.22 -1.49 -28.55
CA ARG A 73 -26.19 -2.35 -27.98
C ARG A 73 -24.80 -1.70 -28.06
N ASN A 74 -24.41 -1.21 -29.23
CA ASN A 74 -23.11 -0.55 -29.42
C ASN A 74 -22.94 0.67 -28.50
N GLU A 75 -24.00 1.47 -28.33
CA GLU A 75 -23.95 2.63 -27.44
C GLU A 75 -23.88 2.22 -25.96
N LEU A 76 -24.58 1.15 -25.55
CA LEU A 76 -24.48 0.61 -24.20
C LEU A 76 -23.11 0.00 -23.93
N GLU A 77 -22.50 -0.71 -24.89
CA GLU A 77 -21.14 -1.24 -24.77
C GLU A 77 -20.11 -0.11 -24.62
N ARG A 78 -20.25 0.96 -25.40
CA ARG A 78 -19.40 2.17 -25.25
C ARG A 78 -19.54 2.79 -23.86
N LYS A 79 -20.78 2.92 -23.36
CA LYS A 79 -21.04 3.45 -22.03
C LYS A 79 -20.53 2.55 -20.92
N LEU A 80 -20.61 1.23 -21.11
CA LEU A 80 -20.11 0.26 -20.16
C LEU A 80 -18.60 0.45 -19.97
N SER A 81 -17.84 0.52 -21.07
CA SER A 81 -16.39 0.74 -20.98
C SER A 81 -16.04 2.05 -20.28
N ALA A 82 -16.80 3.12 -20.51
CA ALA A 82 -16.61 4.40 -19.83
C ALA A 82 -16.94 4.32 -18.33
N ALA A 83 -18.03 3.64 -17.97
CA ALA A 83 -18.44 3.44 -16.57
C ALA A 83 -17.42 2.58 -15.80
N GLU A 84 -16.94 1.50 -16.40
CA GLU A 84 -15.91 0.62 -15.82
C GLU A 84 -14.59 1.36 -15.61
N ALA A 85 -14.16 2.18 -16.57
CA ALA A 85 -12.98 3.03 -16.41
C ALA A 85 -13.16 4.04 -15.26
N ALA A 86 -14.33 4.69 -15.17
CA ALA A 86 -14.62 5.65 -14.11
C ALA A 86 -14.74 5.01 -12.72
N GLU A 87 -15.26 3.79 -12.62
CA GLU A 87 -15.26 3.00 -11.37
C GLU A 87 -13.84 2.61 -10.96
N PHE A 88 -13.04 2.10 -11.90
CA PHE A 88 -11.65 1.76 -11.66
C PHE A 88 -10.82 2.97 -11.20
N ASP A 89 -10.91 4.11 -11.89
CA ASP A 89 -10.18 5.32 -11.53
C ASP A 89 -10.56 5.82 -10.13
N ARG A 90 -11.85 5.78 -9.78
CA ARG A 90 -12.33 6.15 -8.44
C ARG A 90 -11.73 5.24 -7.37
N GLU A 91 -11.78 3.93 -7.56
CA GLU A 91 -11.20 2.98 -6.61
C GLU A 91 -9.68 3.12 -6.50
N PHE A 92 -9.00 3.30 -7.63
CA PHE A 92 -7.55 3.46 -7.68
C PHE A 92 -7.11 4.72 -6.93
N LEU A 93 -7.76 5.86 -7.18
CA LEU A 93 -7.48 7.12 -6.49
C LEU A 93 -7.75 7.01 -4.99
N ALA A 94 -8.82 6.33 -4.57
CA ALA A 94 -9.12 6.11 -3.17
C ALA A 94 -8.04 5.24 -2.48
N LYS A 95 -7.60 4.15 -3.13
CA LYS A 95 -6.52 3.29 -2.62
C LYS A 95 -5.20 4.06 -2.53
N ARG A 96 -4.88 4.86 -3.54
CA ARG A 96 -3.67 5.70 -3.56
C ARG A 96 -3.68 6.73 -2.44
N ALA A 97 -4.78 7.48 -2.27
CA ALA A 97 -4.90 8.47 -1.21
C ALA A 97 -4.74 7.87 0.19
N SER A 98 -5.29 6.66 0.41
CA SER A 98 -5.12 5.91 1.65
C SER A 98 -3.66 5.50 1.88
N ALA A 99 -2.98 5.01 0.84
CA ALA A 99 -1.57 4.63 0.91
C ALA A 99 -0.68 5.85 1.20
N ASP A 100 -0.91 6.97 0.53
CA ASP A 100 -0.17 8.22 0.73
C ASP A 100 -0.36 8.75 2.17
N ALA A 101 -1.59 8.72 2.69
CA ALA A 101 -1.89 9.12 4.07
C ALA A 101 -1.17 8.22 5.10
N SER A 102 -1.13 6.91 4.86
CA SER A 102 -0.42 5.95 5.71
C SER A 102 1.10 6.21 5.68
N ALA A 103 1.67 6.45 4.49
CA ALA A 103 3.08 6.76 4.33
C ALA A 103 3.46 8.05 5.08
N GLU A 104 2.66 9.11 4.97
CA GLU A 104 2.92 10.38 5.69
C GLU A 104 2.83 10.19 7.21
N ALA A 105 1.87 9.40 7.71
CA ALA A 105 1.76 9.11 9.13
C ALA A 105 3.00 8.37 9.67
N VAL A 106 3.56 7.43 8.88
CA VAL A 106 4.81 6.75 9.22
C VAL A 106 6.00 7.72 9.20
N LEU A 107 6.13 8.54 8.15
CA LEU A 107 7.18 9.55 8.06
C LEU A 107 7.15 10.51 9.24
N GLU A 108 5.97 10.95 9.66
CA GLU A 108 5.83 11.85 10.78
C GLU A 108 6.20 11.18 12.12
N THR A 109 5.92 9.88 12.26
CA THR A 109 6.38 9.08 13.40
C THR A 109 7.91 8.98 13.43
N VAL A 110 8.54 8.73 12.27
CA VAL A 110 10.00 8.68 12.14
C VAL A 110 10.61 10.03 12.51
N ARG A 111 10.09 11.13 11.98
CA ARG A 111 10.56 12.49 12.28
C ARG A 111 10.46 12.83 13.76
N LYS A 112 9.34 12.50 14.41
CA LYS A 112 9.09 12.88 15.81
C LYS A 112 9.77 12.00 16.83
N ARG A 113 9.94 10.70 16.54
CA ARG A 113 10.41 9.73 17.54
C ARG A 113 11.78 9.17 17.22
N VAL A 114 11.99 8.72 15.99
CA VAL A 114 13.20 8.00 15.61
C VAL A 114 14.38 8.95 15.47
N VAL A 115 14.21 10.10 14.79
CA VAL A 115 15.29 11.06 14.59
C VAL A 115 15.80 11.64 15.92
N PRO A 116 14.96 12.08 16.87
CA PRO A 116 15.43 12.54 18.18
C PRO A 116 16.08 11.41 19.00
N ALA A 117 15.50 10.21 18.99
CA ALA A 117 16.10 9.07 19.68
C ALA A 117 17.51 8.74 19.16
N ALA A 118 17.72 8.81 17.84
CA ALA A 118 19.03 8.62 17.23
C ALA A 118 20.05 9.67 17.72
N LYS A 119 19.63 10.93 17.90
CA LYS A 119 20.49 11.98 18.48
C LYS A 119 20.90 11.66 19.92
N VAL A 120 19.94 11.26 20.74
CA VAL A 120 20.20 10.88 22.15
C VAL A 120 21.17 9.70 22.22
N ILE A 121 21.01 8.69 21.35
CA ILE A 121 21.93 7.55 21.28
C ILE A 121 23.34 8.02 20.88
N ALA A 122 23.45 8.89 19.87
CA ALA A 122 24.76 9.42 19.45
C ALA A 122 25.44 10.22 20.58
N GLU A 123 24.68 11.04 21.31
CA GLU A 123 25.21 11.77 22.47
C GLU A 123 25.67 10.83 23.59
N ALA A 124 24.91 9.78 23.89
CA ALA A 124 25.29 8.78 24.89
C ALA A 124 26.56 8.02 24.50
N LEU A 125 26.73 7.67 23.21
CA LEU A 125 27.95 7.04 22.71
C LEU A 125 29.16 7.96 22.86
N ASN A 126 29.03 9.24 22.51
CA ASN A 126 30.12 10.21 22.71
C ASN A 126 30.52 10.37 24.19
N GLN A 127 29.54 10.36 25.10
CA GLN A 127 29.81 10.43 26.54
C GLN A 127 30.52 9.17 27.06
N MET A 128 30.18 8.00 26.52
CA MET A 128 30.85 6.75 26.84
C MET A 128 32.31 6.77 26.36
N GLU A 129 32.56 7.19 25.11
CA GLU A 129 33.92 7.31 24.57
C GLU A 129 34.79 8.27 25.40
N GLU A 130 34.25 9.41 25.82
CA GLU A 130 34.97 10.36 26.69
C GLU A 130 35.24 9.76 28.07
N SER A 131 34.29 9.01 28.63
CA SER A 131 34.47 8.32 29.91
C SER A 131 35.57 7.27 29.82
N ASP A 132 35.62 6.50 28.73
CA ASP A 132 36.66 5.50 28.49
C ASP A 132 38.06 6.13 28.33
N ARG A 133 38.13 7.30 27.67
CA ARG A 133 39.36 8.09 27.57
C ARG A 133 39.84 8.53 28.95
N LEU A 134 38.97 9.11 29.77
CA LEU A 134 39.32 9.54 31.14
C LEU A 134 39.73 8.36 32.02
N LEU A 135 39.04 7.22 31.93
CA LEU A 135 39.41 6.00 32.66
C LEU A 135 40.81 5.52 32.26
N SER A 136 41.14 5.58 30.97
CA SER A 136 42.48 5.22 30.47
C SER A 136 43.56 6.17 31.02
N GLU A 137 43.30 7.48 31.05
CA GLU A 137 44.22 8.47 31.63
C GLU A 137 44.44 8.23 33.14
N VAL A 138 43.37 7.95 33.89
CA VAL A 138 43.45 7.61 35.32
C VAL A 138 44.27 6.33 35.53
N GLN A 139 44.07 5.30 34.71
CA GLN A 139 44.85 4.06 34.78
C GLN A 139 46.34 4.31 34.54
N VAL A 140 46.69 5.13 33.55
CA VAL A 140 48.08 5.50 33.27
C VAL A 140 48.70 6.25 34.46
N ALA A 141 48.00 7.25 34.99
CA ALA A 141 48.47 8.02 36.15
C ALA A 141 48.66 7.13 37.40
N LEU A 142 47.73 6.18 37.60
CA LEU A 142 47.81 5.20 38.67
C LEU A 142 49.06 4.32 38.55
N HIS A 143 49.31 3.77 37.35
CA HIS A 143 50.51 2.98 37.09
C HIS A 143 51.79 3.78 37.33
N ALA A 144 51.85 5.03 36.88
CA ALA A 144 53.01 5.90 37.12
C ALA A 144 53.24 6.13 38.62
N ASN A 145 52.17 6.39 39.39
CA ASN A 145 52.25 6.57 40.84
C ASN A 145 52.75 5.31 41.54
N LEU A 146 52.26 4.13 41.15
CA LEU A 146 52.73 2.84 41.65
C LEU A 146 54.23 2.66 41.43
N THR A 147 54.73 2.99 40.23
CA THR A 147 56.16 2.90 39.90
C THR A 147 56.99 3.83 40.79
N LEU A 148 56.54 5.07 41.04
CA LEU A 148 57.23 6.02 41.90
C LEU A 148 57.27 5.56 43.37
N ASP A 149 56.16 5.03 43.89
CA ASP A 149 56.10 4.49 45.25
C ASP A 149 56.98 3.25 45.40
N ASN A 150 57.08 2.43 44.34
CA ASN A 150 58.01 1.31 44.30
C ASN A 150 59.47 1.77 44.35
N ALA A 151 59.83 2.75 43.53
CA ALA A 151 61.19 3.31 43.49
C ALA A 151 61.59 3.98 44.82
N ALA A 152 60.64 4.58 45.52
CA ALA A 152 60.86 5.21 46.82
C ALA A 152 60.97 4.22 48.00
N GLY A 153 60.92 2.91 47.74
CA GLY A 153 60.94 1.87 48.78
C GLY A 153 59.70 1.87 49.68
N ARG A 154 58.64 2.59 49.28
CA ARG A 154 57.36 2.64 50.01
C ARG A 154 56.45 1.46 49.68
N SER A 155 56.86 0.61 48.74
CA SER A 155 56.18 -0.64 48.39
C SER A 155 56.83 -1.85 49.07
N ALA A 156 56.34 -2.24 50.24
CA ALA A 156 56.46 -3.63 50.68
C ALA A 156 55.44 -4.51 49.90
N PRO A 157 55.61 -5.84 49.81
CA PRO A 157 55.02 -6.64 48.72
C PRO A 157 53.50 -6.48 48.64
N LEU A 158 53.06 -6.01 47.47
CA LEU A 158 51.72 -6.13 46.85
C LEU A 158 50.48 -5.47 47.50
N VAL A 159 50.56 -4.83 48.67
CA VAL A 159 49.33 -4.41 49.40
C VAL A 159 49.03 -2.89 49.51
N PRO A 160 49.97 -1.92 49.56
CA PRO A 160 49.60 -0.57 50.03
C PRO A 160 48.83 0.31 49.02
N ALA A 161 49.10 0.19 47.72
CA ALA A 161 48.53 1.12 46.76
C ALA A 161 47.13 0.69 46.30
N ALA A 162 46.91 -0.59 45.98
CA ALA A 162 45.58 -1.13 45.70
C ALA A 162 44.59 -0.87 46.86
N ARG A 163 45.04 -1.03 48.12
CA ARG A 163 44.25 -0.64 49.30
C ARG A 163 44.00 0.85 49.39
N ARG A 164 45.01 1.71 49.16
CA ARG A 164 44.83 3.18 49.17
C ARG A 164 43.83 3.64 48.11
N ILE A 165 43.84 3.04 46.93
CA ILE A 165 42.91 3.35 45.84
C ILE A 165 41.50 2.87 46.18
N ALA A 166 41.38 1.65 46.73
CA ALA A 166 40.10 1.11 47.21
C ALA A 166 39.53 1.89 48.41
N SER A 167 40.38 2.49 49.26
CA SER A 167 39.95 3.25 50.44
C SER A 167 39.77 4.75 50.21
N ALA A 168 40.13 5.28 49.03
CA ALA A 168 40.13 6.73 48.77
C ALA A 168 38.85 7.24 48.08
N ASP A 169 37.80 6.43 47.89
CA ASP A 169 36.59 6.78 47.12
C ASP A 169 36.88 7.30 45.69
N LEU A 170 38.07 7.03 45.16
CA LEU A 170 38.52 7.53 43.85
C LEU A 170 38.08 6.65 42.68
N LEU A 171 37.60 5.44 42.95
CA LEU A 171 37.10 4.53 41.92
C LEU A 171 35.57 4.40 42.02
N PRO A 172 34.86 4.36 40.88
CA PRO A 172 33.47 3.91 40.85
C PRO A 172 33.33 2.57 41.57
N SER A 173 32.21 2.37 42.28
CA SER A 173 31.99 1.21 43.15
C SER A 173 32.20 -0.15 42.45
N TRP A 174 31.94 -0.23 41.15
CA TRP A 174 32.17 -1.44 40.34
C TRP A 174 33.66 -1.74 40.09
N ALA A 175 34.52 -0.71 39.97
CA ALA A 175 35.95 -0.87 39.78
C ALA A 175 36.68 -1.16 41.11
N ALA A 176 36.25 -0.51 42.20
CA ALA A 176 36.75 -0.78 43.55
C ALA A 176 36.56 -2.26 43.94
N ALA A 177 35.38 -2.83 43.62
CA ALA A 177 35.06 -4.24 43.87
C ALA A 177 35.96 -5.22 43.11
N MET A 178 36.41 -4.88 41.88
CA MET A 178 37.31 -5.73 41.11
C MET A 178 38.72 -5.79 41.69
N PHE A 179 39.26 -4.65 42.13
CA PHE A 179 40.59 -4.58 42.76
C PHE A 179 40.60 -5.24 44.14
N GLU A 180 39.54 -5.07 44.92
CA GLU A 180 39.41 -5.75 46.21
C GLU A 180 39.39 -7.28 46.04
N ARG A 181 38.70 -7.79 45.01
CA ARG A 181 38.66 -9.23 44.71
C ARG A 181 40.01 -9.79 44.28
N HIS A 182 40.78 -9.05 43.48
CA HIS A 182 42.15 -9.45 43.09
C HIS A 182 43.13 -9.41 44.26
N SER A 183 42.97 -8.46 45.19
CA SER A 183 43.83 -8.35 46.39
C SER A 183 43.64 -9.48 47.41
N ARG A 184 42.54 -10.25 47.32
CA ARG A 184 42.25 -11.39 48.20
C ARG A 184 42.73 -12.74 47.65
N LEU A 185 43.17 -12.78 46.39
CA LEU A 185 43.62 -13.99 45.69
C LEU A 185 45.14 -14.14 45.62
N VAL A 186 45.88 -13.18 46.19
CA VAL A 186 47.35 -13.19 46.36
C VAL A 186 47.64 -13.19 47.86
#